data_AF-A0A7D5P0S4-F1
#
_entry.id   AF-A0A7D5P0S4-F1
#
_cell.length_a   1.000
_cell.length_b   1.000
_cell.length_c   1.000
_cell.angle_alpha   90.00
_cell.angle_beta   90.00
_cell.angle_gamma   90.00
#
_symmetry.space_group_name_H-M   'P 1'
#
loop_
_entity.id
_entity.type
_entity.pdbx_description
1 polymer ?
#
loop_
_entity_poly.entity_id
_entity_poly.type
_entity_poly.pdbx_seq_one_letter_code
_entity_poly.pdbx_strand_id
1 'polypeptide(L)'
;MEQSWPPPTSTALGLLVVVVLLAGAGSLVLSAAGPDDPGVGTTPAKLVEPRPGENVFWPYTSTRRSASGRTLAINLVVYADAETVRYFLTERGDATWNETAAEWEDVGPDTGEVVVDATNGTVVEWGSARGATRYLYVHNYVLTEPGPNETRRPYRAAPFTGHLDPNPGGRWIDETYQLHDGNYFGARDHLRVYESPFESDEWVAVQAHSDHWDWFRLRHTVHATDETRDRLEAEFMGEPSVDTVWRMYLGNRRALGSDGWATVVDFVGLVGAPNLGSGLAAMGLVAGRDAAALARRRRRGGARADDAFAFGSGGAGKAGVDPTSVRADPVGTVRRALVSGLLARGWLDRERSLLVVRGLSYALLFAALFGLYLSVRFGGIALERRFVDISPKVIAAVLYPVLALGLPAVAHVFGRDLNPVRSFAVAALGIGAAIVVDYQSLGVTVLSLDVVLHRVGVVVAIGLLAAGAVSPRAPTETINPLVAAGTLLWVVLLLAPLVGWL
;
A
#
# COMPACT_ATOMS: atom_id res chain seq x y z
N MET A 1 -25.53 38.13 -10.23
CA MET A 1 -25.51 37.50 -8.89
C MET A 1 -24.06 37.28 -8.51
N GLU A 2 -23.46 38.25 -7.83
CA GLU A 2 -22.09 38.12 -7.32
C GLU A 2 -22.14 37.21 -6.09
N GLN A 3 -21.56 36.02 -6.20
CA GLN A 3 -21.47 35.08 -5.08
C GLN A 3 -20.47 35.66 -4.08
N SER A 4 -20.94 36.07 -2.90
CA SER A 4 -20.08 36.58 -1.83
C SER A 4 -19.17 35.46 -1.34
N TRP A 5 -17.89 35.57 -1.67
CA TRP A 5 -16.88 34.69 -1.12
C TRP A 5 -16.40 35.23 0.23
N PRO A 6 -16.27 34.39 1.26
CA PRO A 6 -16.55 32.95 1.30
C PRO A 6 -18.04 32.67 1.52
N PRO A 7 -18.49 31.46 1.14
CA PRO A 7 -19.88 31.05 1.34
C PRO A 7 -20.29 31.21 2.81
N PRO A 8 -21.58 31.54 3.06
CA PRO A 8 -22.11 31.54 4.41
C PRO A 8 -21.86 30.20 5.12
N THR A 9 -21.77 30.22 6.45
CA THR A 9 -21.46 29.05 7.28
C THR A 9 -22.36 27.85 6.98
N SER A 10 -23.62 28.08 6.62
CA SER A 10 -24.57 27.04 6.19
C SER A 10 -24.20 26.35 4.88
N THR A 11 -23.60 27.06 3.92
CA THR A 11 -23.14 26.46 2.65
C THR A 11 -21.80 25.76 2.82
N ALA A 12 -20.92 26.26 3.69
CA ALA A 12 -19.70 25.55 4.07
C ALA A 12 -20.01 24.23 4.82
N LEU A 13 -20.97 24.26 5.76
CA LEU A 13 -21.49 23.06 6.42
C LEU A 13 -22.21 22.13 5.44
N GLY A 14 -23.00 22.68 4.51
CA GLY A 14 -23.66 21.90 3.46
C GLY A 14 -22.67 21.18 2.56
N LEU A 15 -21.60 21.85 2.14
CA LEU A 15 -20.51 21.23 1.36
C LEU A 15 -19.74 20.19 2.17
N LEU A 16 -19.48 20.45 3.45
CA LEU A 16 -18.87 19.47 4.37
C LEU A 16 -19.75 18.22 4.49
N VAL A 17 -21.06 18.40 4.71
CA VAL A 17 -22.03 17.30 4.79
C VAL A 17 -22.10 16.56 3.46
N VAL A 18 -22.08 17.25 2.30
CA VAL A 18 -22.05 16.59 0.99
C VAL A 18 -20.75 15.82 0.78
N VAL A 19 -19.59 16.35 1.17
CA VAL A 19 -18.31 15.61 1.05
C VAL A 19 -18.27 14.42 2.01
N VAL A 20 -18.75 14.56 3.24
CA VAL A 20 -18.86 13.46 4.22
C VAL A 20 -19.89 12.43 3.76
N LEU A 21 -21.02 12.86 3.19
CA LEU A 21 -22.02 11.97 2.62
C LEU A 21 -21.53 11.32 1.33
N LEU A 22 -20.72 11.96 0.49
CA LEU A 22 -20.13 11.33 -0.69
C LEU A 22 -19.00 10.37 -0.32
N ALA A 23 -18.18 10.72 0.67
CA ALA A 23 -17.16 9.85 1.24
C ALA A 23 -17.77 8.66 2.01
N GLY A 24 -18.93 8.85 2.66
CA GLY A 24 -19.67 7.78 3.35
C GLY A 24 -20.63 6.99 2.44
N ALA A 25 -21.20 7.62 1.41
CA ALA A 25 -22.08 6.95 0.44
C ALA A 25 -21.31 6.17 -0.63
N GLY A 26 -19.98 6.27 -0.69
CA GLY A 26 -19.15 5.26 -1.37
C GLY A 26 -19.39 3.84 -0.84
N SER A 27 -19.83 3.71 0.42
CA SER A 27 -20.29 2.44 1.01
C SER A 27 -21.72 2.04 0.65
N LEU A 28 -22.47 2.87 -0.09
CA LEU A 28 -23.86 2.62 -0.51
C LEU A 28 -23.96 2.58 -2.04
N VAL A 29 -23.22 1.68 -2.68
CA VAL A 29 -23.49 1.30 -4.07
C VAL A 29 -24.27 0.00 -4.13
N LEU A 30 -25.48 0.14 -4.67
CA LEU A 30 -26.44 -0.85 -5.16
C LEU A 30 -25.81 -2.21 -5.52
N SER A 31 -26.19 -3.24 -4.78
CA SER A 31 -25.99 -4.63 -5.16
C SER A 31 -26.89 -4.96 -6.35
N ALA A 32 -26.35 -4.96 -7.56
CA ALA A 32 -26.91 -5.76 -8.63
C ALA A 32 -26.47 -7.20 -8.38
N ALA A 33 -27.23 -7.90 -7.54
CA ALA A 33 -27.09 -9.34 -7.33
C ALA A 33 -27.24 -10.05 -8.68
N GLY A 34 -26.12 -10.49 -9.24
CA GLY A 34 -26.13 -11.57 -10.21
C GLY A 34 -26.62 -12.85 -9.51
N PRO A 35 -27.37 -13.73 -10.18
CA PRO A 35 -27.84 -14.96 -9.59
C PRO A 35 -26.63 -15.89 -9.45
N ASP A 36 -26.00 -15.90 -8.26
CA ASP A 36 -25.02 -16.89 -7.78
C ASP A 36 -24.43 -16.46 -6.40
N ASP A 37 -25.21 -15.85 -5.51
CA ASP A 37 -24.77 -15.67 -4.10
C ASP A 37 -25.36 -16.83 -3.29
N PRO A 38 -24.60 -17.92 -3.03
CA PRO A 38 -25.09 -19.01 -2.22
C PRO A 38 -25.16 -18.48 -0.78
N GLY A 39 -26.36 -18.53 -0.19
CA GLY A 39 -26.57 -18.19 1.21
C GLY A 39 -25.57 -18.92 2.11
N VAL A 40 -25.15 -18.24 3.19
CA VAL A 40 -24.41 -18.72 4.37
C VAL A 40 -23.89 -20.17 4.25
N GLY A 41 -22.86 -20.37 3.43
CA GLY A 41 -22.17 -21.64 3.26
C GLY A 41 -20.75 -21.58 3.82
N THR A 42 -20.31 -22.64 4.50
CA THR A 42 -18.89 -22.84 4.90
C THR A 42 -18.04 -23.28 3.71
N THR A 43 -18.63 -23.96 2.74
CA THR A 43 -17.98 -24.50 1.54
C THR A 43 -18.16 -23.54 0.35
N PRO A 44 -17.08 -23.13 -0.33
CA PRO A 44 -17.19 -22.35 -1.57
C PRO A 44 -17.86 -23.14 -2.71
N ALA A 45 -18.76 -22.49 -3.45
CA ALA A 45 -19.56 -23.13 -4.50
C ALA A 45 -18.75 -23.59 -5.74
N LYS A 46 -17.55 -23.06 -5.95
CA LYS A 46 -16.68 -23.40 -7.08
C LYS A 46 -15.28 -23.68 -6.58
N LEU A 47 -14.78 -24.88 -6.79
CA LEU A 47 -13.40 -25.29 -6.56
C LEU A 47 -12.71 -25.54 -7.89
N VAL A 48 -11.39 -25.51 -7.91
CA VAL A 48 -10.57 -25.75 -9.10
C VAL A 48 -9.56 -26.84 -8.80
N GLU A 49 -9.40 -27.73 -9.77
CA GLU A 49 -8.39 -28.78 -9.76
C GLU A 49 -7.07 -28.22 -10.32
N PRO A 50 -5.97 -28.21 -9.53
CA PRO A 50 -4.65 -27.79 -10.01
C PRO A 50 -4.13 -28.76 -11.07
N ARG A 51 -4.12 -30.05 -10.73
CA ARG A 51 -3.67 -31.15 -11.59
C ARG A 51 -4.70 -32.27 -11.63
N PRO A 52 -4.81 -32.99 -12.76
CA PRO A 52 -5.71 -34.14 -12.88
C PRO A 52 -5.59 -35.15 -11.73
N GLY A 53 -6.66 -35.34 -10.97
CA GLY A 53 -6.76 -36.30 -9.87
C GLY A 53 -6.24 -35.82 -8.52
N GLU A 54 -5.75 -34.58 -8.42
CA GLU A 54 -5.29 -33.98 -7.16
C GLU A 54 -6.40 -33.19 -6.46
N ASN A 55 -6.20 -32.89 -5.17
CA ASN A 55 -7.20 -32.19 -4.37
C ASN A 55 -7.46 -30.78 -4.90
N VAL A 56 -8.71 -30.35 -4.75
CA VAL A 56 -9.19 -29.10 -5.35
C VAL A 56 -9.13 -27.97 -4.35
N PHE A 57 -8.90 -26.75 -4.81
CA PHE A 57 -8.86 -25.57 -3.95
C PHE A 57 -9.81 -24.49 -4.44
N TRP A 58 -10.15 -23.54 -3.58
CA TRP A 58 -10.93 -22.37 -3.95
C TRP A 58 -10.02 -21.33 -4.61
N PRO A 59 -10.28 -20.82 -5.83
CA PRO A 59 -9.34 -19.94 -6.54
C PRO A 59 -9.25 -18.50 -6.00
N TYR A 60 -9.63 -18.31 -4.73
CA TYR A 60 -9.59 -17.07 -3.99
C TYR A 60 -9.13 -17.34 -2.56
N THR A 61 -8.61 -16.32 -1.91
CA THR A 61 -8.35 -16.33 -0.47
C THR A 61 -9.47 -15.63 0.30
N SER A 62 -9.50 -15.83 1.62
CA SER A 62 -10.51 -15.26 2.50
C SER A 62 -9.92 -14.56 3.72
N THR A 63 -10.58 -13.53 4.23
CA THR A 63 -10.27 -12.91 5.54
C THR A 63 -10.76 -13.71 6.74
N ARG A 64 -11.62 -14.70 6.50
CA ARG A 64 -12.19 -15.59 7.53
C ARG A 64 -12.33 -17.00 6.96
N ARG A 65 -12.50 -18.00 7.82
CA ARG A 65 -12.75 -19.40 7.42
C ARG A 65 -14.17 -19.61 6.87
N SER A 66 -14.54 -18.83 5.84
CA SER A 66 -15.83 -18.84 5.13
C SER A 66 -15.69 -18.18 3.75
N ALA A 67 -16.42 -18.69 2.75
CA ALA A 67 -16.43 -18.15 1.39
C ALA A 67 -16.93 -16.69 1.31
N SER A 68 -17.71 -16.27 2.30
CA SER A 68 -18.22 -14.89 2.40
C SER A 68 -17.13 -13.86 2.70
N GLY A 69 -15.93 -14.28 3.11
CA GLY A 69 -14.78 -13.40 3.34
C GLY A 69 -13.86 -13.23 2.12
N ARG A 70 -14.33 -13.56 0.91
CA ARG A 70 -13.54 -13.54 -0.34
C ARG A 70 -12.71 -12.26 -0.49
N THR A 71 -11.43 -12.41 -0.85
CA THR A 71 -10.53 -11.30 -1.18
C THR A 71 -9.83 -11.51 -2.53
N LEU A 72 -8.50 -11.58 -2.57
CA LEU A 72 -7.72 -11.65 -3.80
C LEU A 72 -7.69 -13.07 -4.37
N ALA A 73 -7.40 -13.13 -5.66
CA ALA A 73 -7.25 -14.36 -6.44
C ALA A 73 -5.96 -15.12 -6.08
N ILE A 74 -6.01 -16.45 -6.22
CA ILE A 74 -4.81 -17.24 -6.48
C ILE A 74 -4.42 -17.02 -7.93
N ASN A 75 -3.18 -16.63 -8.18
CA ASN A 75 -2.69 -16.26 -9.51
C ASN A 75 -1.38 -16.98 -9.89
N LEU A 76 -0.85 -17.84 -9.01
CA LEU A 76 0.24 -18.74 -9.33
C LEU A 76 -0.02 -20.10 -8.66
N VAL A 77 0.27 -21.19 -9.36
CA VAL A 77 0.29 -22.56 -8.85
C VAL A 77 1.65 -23.15 -9.19
N VAL A 78 2.37 -23.66 -8.20
CA VAL A 78 3.69 -24.25 -8.42
C VAL A 78 3.62 -25.72 -8.04
N TYR A 79 4.03 -26.59 -8.96
CA TYR A 79 4.08 -28.02 -8.74
C TYR A 79 5.40 -28.43 -8.09
N ALA A 80 5.50 -28.09 -6.80
CA ALA A 80 6.57 -28.45 -5.90
C ALA A 80 6.06 -28.29 -4.45
N ASP A 81 6.80 -28.83 -3.49
CA ASP A 81 6.60 -28.56 -2.07
C ASP A 81 6.97 -27.11 -1.71
N ALA A 82 6.45 -26.64 -0.56
CA ALA A 82 6.63 -25.26 -0.13
C ALA A 82 8.09 -24.89 0.16
N GLU A 83 8.92 -25.85 0.61
CA GLU A 83 10.33 -25.61 0.90
C GLU A 83 11.15 -25.40 -0.38
N THR A 84 10.88 -26.18 -1.43
CA THR A 84 11.50 -26.02 -2.76
C THR A 84 11.20 -24.63 -3.34
N VAL A 85 9.94 -24.18 -3.24
CA VAL A 85 9.54 -22.85 -3.74
C VAL A 85 10.19 -21.73 -2.93
N ARG A 86 10.22 -21.87 -1.59
CA ARG A 86 10.91 -20.91 -0.72
C ARG A 86 12.38 -20.79 -1.11
N TYR A 87 13.10 -21.91 -1.17
CA TYR A 87 14.52 -21.93 -1.52
C TYR A 87 14.77 -21.27 -2.88
N PHE A 88 13.96 -21.59 -3.90
CA PHE A 88 14.11 -21.00 -5.22
C PHE A 88 13.96 -19.47 -5.19
N LEU A 89 13.01 -18.95 -4.43
CA LEU A 89 12.72 -17.51 -4.38
C LEU A 89 13.66 -16.73 -3.46
N THR A 90 14.23 -17.35 -2.42
CA THR A 90 15.03 -16.65 -1.38
C THR A 90 16.53 -16.95 -1.42
N GLU A 91 16.95 -18.13 -1.88
CA GLU A 91 18.36 -18.59 -1.79
C GLU A 91 19.08 -18.68 -3.15
N ARG A 92 18.37 -18.54 -4.28
CA ARG A 92 18.98 -18.49 -5.61
C ARG A 92 19.95 -17.30 -5.71
N GLY A 93 21.01 -17.40 -6.52
CA GLY A 93 22.10 -16.41 -6.54
C GLY A 93 21.71 -14.96 -6.88
N ASP A 94 20.55 -14.75 -7.50
CA ASP A 94 19.94 -13.47 -7.85
C ASP A 94 18.56 -13.25 -7.16
N ALA A 95 18.23 -14.06 -6.15
CA ALA A 95 17.00 -13.95 -5.37
C ALA A 95 16.91 -12.58 -4.67
N THR A 96 15.73 -11.95 -4.77
CA THR A 96 15.43 -10.68 -4.10
C THR A 96 14.35 -10.80 -3.04
N TRP A 97 13.66 -11.94 -2.97
CA TRP A 97 12.56 -12.16 -2.04
C TRP A 97 13.08 -12.45 -0.62
N ASN A 98 12.45 -11.82 0.36
CA ASN A 98 12.74 -12.02 1.78
C ASN A 98 11.51 -12.55 2.51
N GLU A 99 11.72 -13.37 3.54
CA GLU A 99 10.62 -13.83 4.39
C GLU A 99 10.04 -12.67 5.21
N THR A 100 8.71 -12.56 5.22
CA THR A 100 8.02 -11.51 5.96
C THR A 100 7.93 -11.92 7.44
N ALA A 101 8.73 -11.30 8.30
CA ALA A 101 8.63 -11.51 9.75
C ALA A 101 7.38 -10.82 10.33
N ALA A 102 6.86 -11.33 11.46
CA ALA A 102 5.62 -10.85 12.09
C ALA A 102 5.62 -9.34 12.43
N GLU A 103 6.79 -8.75 12.67
CA GLU A 103 6.94 -7.31 12.92
C GLU A 103 6.77 -6.42 11.67
N TRP A 104 6.76 -7.04 10.48
CA TRP A 104 6.51 -6.44 9.16
C TRP A 104 5.04 -6.61 8.72
N GLU A 105 4.17 -7.03 9.63
CA GLU A 105 2.71 -6.96 9.50
C GLU A 105 2.19 -5.55 9.82
N ASP A 106 1.11 -5.15 9.16
CA ASP A 106 0.57 -3.78 9.17
C ASP A 106 0.33 -3.17 10.56
N VAL A 107 0.34 -1.83 10.62
CA VAL A 107 0.07 -1.05 11.83
C VAL A 107 -1.44 -0.74 11.92
N GLY A 108 -2.25 -1.74 12.26
CA GLY A 108 -3.69 -1.59 12.48
C GLY A 108 -4.13 -2.20 13.81
N PRO A 109 -5.32 -1.87 14.35
CA PRO A 109 -5.85 -2.60 15.49
C PRO A 109 -5.99 -4.08 15.11
N ASP A 110 -5.31 -4.95 15.85
CA ASP A 110 -5.51 -6.40 15.78
C ASP A 110 -6.98 -6.66 16.10
N THR A 111 -7.81 -6.84 15.08
CA THR A 111 -9.16 -7.36 15.28
C THR A 111 -9.01 -8.86 15.49
N GLY A 112 -8.62 -9.24 16.72
CA GLY A 112 -9.03 -10.51 17.27
C GLY A 112 -10.54 -10.62 17.11
N GLU A 113 -10.97 -11.67 16.39
CA GLU A 113 -12.31 -12.23 16.34
C GLU A 113 -13.45 -11.28 16.76
N VAL A 114 -13.75 -10.27 15.93
CA VAL A 114 -15.01 -9.52 16.09
C VAL A 114 -16.11 -10.45 15.58
N VAL A 115 -16.81 -11.11 16.51
CA VAL A 115 -18.07 -11.78 16.25
C VAL A 115 -19.09 -10.71 15.87
N VAL A 116 -19.23 -10.45 14.57
CA VAL A 116 -20.29 -9.59 14.05
C VAL A 116 -21.57 -10.41 13.94
N ASP A 117 -22.59 -10.00 14.70
CA ASP A 117 -23.94 -10.57 14.71
C ASP A 117 -24.52 -10.62 13.28
N ALA A 118 -25.01 -11.81 12.91
CA ALA A 118 -25.44 -12.20 11.57
C ALA A 118 -26.84 -11.67 11.19
N THR A 119 -27.18 -10.45 11.58
CA THR A 119 -28.53 -9.88 11.37
C THR A 119 -28.58 -8.68 10.42
N ASN A 120 -27.45 -8.07 10.06
CA ASN A 120 -27.41 -7.04 9.02
C ASN A 120 -26.45 -7.43 7.90
N GLY A 121 -27.00 -8.10 6.88
CA GLY A 121 -26.29 -8.47 5.67
C GLY A 121 -25.96 -7.26 4.80
N THR A 122 -24.82 -6.62 5.02
CA THR A 122 -24.08 -5.80 4.05
C THR A 122 -22.71 -5.43 4.62
N VAL A 123 -21.67 -6.22 4.33
CA VAL A 123 -20.29 -5.71 4.33
C VAL A 123 -19.53 -6.46 3.25
N VAL A 124 -19.30 -5.76 2.15
CA VAL A 124 -18.41 -6.21 1.10
C VAL A 124 -17.20 -5.28 1.20
N GLU A 125 -16.19 -5.71 1.96
CA GLU A 125 -15.01 -4.90 2.26
C GLU A 125 -13.94 -5.12 1.18
N TRP A 126 -14.17 -4.58 -0.02
CA TRP A 126 -13.15 -4.56 -1.08
C TRP A 126 -12.22 -3.35 -0.86
N GLY A 127 -11.05 -3.57 -0.26
CA GLY A 127 -10.02 -2.52 -0.15
C GLY A 127 -9.00 -2.68 0.97
N SER A 128 -9.07 -3.77 1.76
CA SER A 128 -8.19 -3.99 2.90
C SER A 128 -7.45 -5.33 2.77
N ALA A 129 -6.26 -5.30 2.17
CA ALA A 129 -5.26 -6.31 2.47
C ALA A 129 -4.66 -6.00 3.84
N ARG A 130 -5.44 -6.15 4.92
CA ARG A 130 -4.87 -6.23 6.26
C ARG A 130 -3.84 -7.34 6.23
N GLY A 131 -2.63 -7.12 6.74
CA GLY A 131 -1.68 -8.16 7.15
C GLY A 131 -2.23 -9.23 8.12
N ALA A 132 -3.55 -9.28 8.32
CA ALA A 132 -4.25 -10.40 8.90
C ALA A 132 -4.05 -11.66 8.05
N THR A 133 -4.02 -12.81 8.73
CA THR A 133 -4.06 -14.14 8.14
C THR A 133 -5.10 -14.23 7.03
N ARG A 134 -4.72 -14.87 5.92
CA ARG A 134 -5.65 -15.17 4.83
C ARG A 134 -5.81 -16.67 4.75
N TYR A 135 -7.04 -17.10 4.51
CA TYR A 135 -7.38 -18.50 4.49
C TYR A 135 -7.59 -18.95 3.06
N LEU A 136 -7.04 -20.11 2.70
CA LEU A 136 -7.37 -20.84 1.49
C LEU A 136 -8.27 -22.02 1.85
N TYR A 137 -9.24 -22.33 1.00
CA TYR A 137 -10.06 -23.53 1.17
C TYR A 137 -9.57 -24.64 0.24
N VAL A 138 -9.29 -25.81 0.79
CA VAL A 138 -8.85 -27.01 0.04
C VAL A 138 -9.79 -28.17 0.38
N HIS A 139 -10.08 -29.01 -0.60
CA HIS A 139 -11.03 -30.11 -0.46
C HIS A 139 -10.53 -31.37 -1.13
N ASN A 140 -10.73 -32.50 -0.45
CA ASN A 140 -10.39 -33.81 -0.98
C ASN A 140 -11.10 -34.07 -2.31
N TYR A 141 -10.33 -34.37 -3.37
CA TYR A 141 -10.81 -34.62 -4.73
C TYR A 141 -11.85 -35.73 -4.79
N VAL A 142 -11.60 -36.84 -4.09
CA VAL A 142 -12.48 -38.03 -4.08
C VAL A 142 -13.86 -37.72 -3.51
N LEU A 143 -13.94 -36.68 -2.67
CA LEU A 143 -15.17 -36.22 -2.03
C LEU A 143 -15.78 -35.00 -2.75
N THR A 144 -15.31 -34.68 -3.96
CA THR A 144 -15.87 -33.59 -4.77
C THR A 144 -16.60 -34.10 -6.00
N GLU A 145 -17.65 -33.39 -6.40
CA GLU A 145 -18.42 -33.69 -7.59
C GLU A 145 -18.01 -32.75 -8.75
N PRO A 146 -17.90 -33.23 -9.99
CA PRO A 146 -17.67 -32.39 -11.15
C PRO A 146 -18.77 -31.32 -11.28
N GLY A 147 -18.37 -30.08 -11.59
CA GLY A 147 -19.32 -29.00 -11.81
C GLY A 147 -20.22 -29.24 -13.03
N PRO A 148 -21.42 -28.61 -13.08
CA PRO A 148 -22.36 -28.83 -14.17
C PRO A 148 -21.77 -28.41 -15.54
N ASN A 149 -21.88 -29.30 -16.52
CA ASN A 149 -21.63 -29.02 -17.95
C ASN A 149 -20.19 -28.65 -18.36
N GLU A 150 -19.15 -29.15 -17.68
CA GLU A 150 -17.77 -28.86 -18.05
C GLU A 150 -17.01 -30.06 -18.61
N THR A 151 -16.87 -30.10 -19.93
CA THR A 151 -15.81 -30.87 -20.57
C THR A 151 -14.46 -30.25 -20.25
N ARG A 152 -13.46 -31.07 -19.87
CA ARG A 152 -12.09 -30.59 -19.66
C ARG A 152 -11.60 -29.87 -20.91
N ARG A 153 -11.28 -28.58 -20.78
CA ARG A 153 -10.70 -27.77 -21.86
C ARG A 153 -9.21 -27.61 -21.64
N PRO A 154 -8.40 -27.54 -22.72
CA PRO A 154 -7.00 -27.17 -22.59
C PRO A 154 -6.84 -25.86 -21.82
N TYR A 155 -5.86 -25.81 -20.91
CA TYR A 155 -5.50 -24.61 -20.15
C TYR A 155 -6.63 -24.02 -19.28
N ARG A 156 -7.64 -24.80 -18.92
CA ARG A 156 -8.71 -24.41 -17.99
C ARG A 156 -8.78 -25.43 -16.86
N ALA A 157 -8.77 -24.94 -15.63
CA ALA A 157 -9.00 -25.80 -14.47
C ALA A 157 -10.44 -26.33 -14.52
N ALA A 158 -10.62 -27.62 -14.28
CA ALA A 158 -11.96 -28.20 -14.16
C ALA A 158 -12.61 -27.69 -12.87
N PRO A 159 -13.85 -27.17 -12.93
CA PRO A 159 -14.54 -26.74 -11.74
C PRO A 159 -15.19 -27.92 -11.05
N PHE A 160 -15.14 -27.90 -9.74
CA PHE A 160 -15.79 -28.86 -8.86
C PHE A 160 -16.73 -28.13 -7.91
N THR A 161 -17.80 -28.79 -7.50
CA THR A 161 -18.71 -28.32 -6.46
C THR A 161 -18.44 -29.12 -5.19
N GLY A 162 -18.17 -28.45 -4.08
CA GLY A 162 -18.14 -29.11 -2.78
C GLY A 162 -19.57 -29.43 -2.33
N HIS A 163 -19.81 -30.65 -1.84
CA HIS A 163 -21.12 -31.08 -1.37
C HIS A 163 -21.62 -30.15 -0.23
N LEU A 164 -22.93 -29.90 -0.16
CA LEU A 164 -23.57 -28.88 0.70
C LEU A 164 -23.75 -29.31 2.18
N ASP A 165 -23.41 -30.55 2.53
CA ASP A 165 -23.48 -31.05 3.92
C ASP A 165 -22.22 -30.69 4.74
N PRO A 166 -22.26 -30.75 6.10
CA PRO A 166 -21.13 -30.43 6.96
C PRO A 166 -19.91 -31.30 6.60
N ASN A 167 -18.89 -30.63 6.06
CA ASN A 167 -18.02 -31.17 5.04
C ASN A 167 -16.91 -32.12 5.58
N PRO A 168 -16.99 -33.46 5.39
CA PRO A 168 -15.98 -34.38 5.95
C PRO A 168 -14.62 -34.35 5.21
N GLY A 169 -14.48 -33.59 4.10
CA GLY A 169 -13.28 -33.58 3.27
C GLY A 169 -12.62 -32.22 3.01
N GLY A 170 -13.24 -31.13 3.48
CA GLY A 170 -12.80 -29.76 3.23
C GLY A 170 -12.14 -29.10 4.43
N ARG A 171 -11.09 -28.31 4.19
CA ARG A 171 -10.32 -27.61 5.24
C ARG A 171 -10.01 -26.19 4.81
N TRP A 172 -10.20 -25.24 5.73
CA TRP A 172 -9.61 -23.91 5.63
C TRP A 172 -8.19 -23.99 6.20
N ILE A 173 -7.20 -23.63 5.38
CA ILE A 173 -5.79 -23.59 5.76
C ILE A 173 -5.32 -22.15 5.86
N ASP A 174 -4.34 -21.94 6.73
CA ASP A 174 -3.64 -20.67 6.92
C ASP A 174 -2.49 -20.57 5.91
N GLU A 175 -1.89 -19.40 5.73
CA GLU A 175 -0.66 -19.28 4.95
C GLU A 175 0.49 -20.12 5.56
N THR A 176 1.26 -20.81 4.71
CA THR A 176 2.45 -21.57 5.14
C THR A 176 3.61 -20.62 5.47
N TYR A 177 3.82 -19.63 4.60
CA TYR A 177 4.76 -18.51 4.83
C TYR A 177 4.41 -17.35 3.88
N GLN A 178 5.04 -16.20 4.11
CA GLN A 178 4.89 -14.99 3.31
C GLN A 178 6.26 -14.48 2.86
N LEU A 179 6.37 -14.04 1.60
CA LEU A 179 7.60 -13.46 1.04
C LEU A 179 7.32 -12.06 0.49
N HIS A 180 8.27 -11.15 0.59
CA HIS A 180 8.16 -9.84 -0.02
C HIS A 180 9.44 -9.41 -0.74
N ASP A 181 9.29 -8.51 -1.71
CA ASP A 181 10.40 -7.82 -2.36
C ASP A 181 10.04 -6.35 -2.60
N GLY A 182 10.81 -5.43 -2.01
CA GLY A 182 10.57 -3.99 -2.09
C GLY A 182 10.89 -3.27 -0.78
N ASN A 183 10.22 -2.14 -0.56
CA ASN A 183 10.40 -1.33 0.67
C ASN A 183 9.05 -1.20 1.40
N TYR A 184 9.04 -1.42 2.71
CA TYR A 184 7.87 -1.31 3.56
C TYR A 184 7.20 0.06 3.48
N PHE A 185 7.95 1.18 3.57
CA PHE A 185 7.34 2.51 3.43
C PHE A 185 7.16 2.97 1.97
N GLY A 186 7.54 2.12 1.02
CA GLY A 186 7.41 2.35 -0.41
C GLY A 186 6.34 1.45 -1.02
N ALA A 187 6.74 0.77 -2.09
CA ALA A 187 5.99 -0.29 -2.73
C ALA A 187 6.78 -1.60 -2.64
N ARG A 188 6.05 -2.72 -2.61
CA ARG A 188 6.62 -4.06 -2.59
C ARG A 188 5.69 -5.05 -3.31
N ASP A 189 6.28 -6.08 -3.87
CA ASP A 189 5.58 -7.31 -4.20
C ASP A 189 5.49 -8.21 -2.97
N HIS A 190 4.37 -8.91 -2.83
CA HIS A 190 4.07 -9.74 -1.67
C HIS A 190 3.41 -11.06 -2.12
N LEU A 191 3.95 -12.17 -1.63
CA LEU A 191 3.48 -13.53 -1.85
C LEU A 191 2.92 -14.09 -0.57
N ARG A 192 1.71 -14.65 -0.64
CA ARG A 192 1.19 -15.58 0.37
C ARG A 192 1.17 -16.97 -0.23
N VAL A 193 1.88 -17.90 0.39
CA VAL A 193 2.04 -19.27 -0.08
C VAL A 193 1.19 -20.21 0.75
N TYR A 194 0.46 -21.10 0.08
CA TYR A 194 -0.42 -22.08 0.70
C TYR A 194 -0.04 -23.47 0.21
N GLU A 195 0.48 -24.28 1.11
CA GLU A 195 0.75 -25.69 0.85
C GLU A 195 -0.52 -26.52 1.03
N SER A 196 -0.71 -27.52 0.16
CA SER A 196 -1.84 -28.42 0.33
C SER A 196 -1.73 -29.19 1.66
N PRO A 197 -2.81 -29.32 2.44
CA PRO A 197 -2.78 -30.07 3.69
C PRO A 197 -2.87 -31.59 3.47
N PHE A 198 -2.85 -32.06 2.22
CA PHE A 198 -2.94 -33.47 1.85
C PHE A 198 -1.58 -33.96 1.34
N GLU A 199 -1.00 -34.96 2.01
CA GLU A 199 0.31 -35.53 1.64
C GLU A 199 0.37 -36.12 0.22
N SER A 200 -0.79 -36.36 -0.41
CA SER A 200 -0.89 -36.83 -1.79
C SER A 200 -0.59 -35.73 -2.83
N ASP A 201 -0.57 -34.48 -2.40
CA ASP A 201 -0.46 -33.33 -3.29
C ASP A 201 0.96 -32.76 -3.26
N GLU A 202 1.51 -32.51 -4.45
CA GLU A 202 2.80 -31.85 -4.62
C GLU A 202 2.62 -30.50 -5.33
N TRP A 203 1.80 -29.65 -4.73
CA TRP A 203 1.56 -28.30 -5.23
C TRP A 203 1.41 -27.28 -4.11
N VAL A 204 1.80 -26.05 -4.42
CA VAL A 204 1.48 -24.86 -3.65
C VAL A 204 0.66 -23.88 -4.47
N ALA A 205 -0.36 -23.30 -3.84
CA ALA A 205 -1.10 -22.18 -4.39
C ALA A 205 -0.49 -20.89 -3.85
N VAL A 206 -0.31 -19.90 -4.73
CA VAL A 206 0.32 -18.63 -4.38
C VAL A 206 -0.60 -17.49 -4.77
N GLN A 207 -0.77 -16.57 -3.83
CA GLN A 207 -1.33 -15.26 -4.06
C GLN A 207 -0.20 -14.24 -4.13
N ALA A 208 0.07 -13.76 -5.34
CA ALA A 208 1.04 -12.71 -5.60
C ALA A 208 0.35 -11.37 -5.84
N HIS A 209 0.85 -10.29 -5.23
CA HIS A 209 0.31 -8.95 -5.42
C HIS A 209 1.34 -7.85 -5.14
N SER A 210 1.19 -6.70 -5.77
CA SER A 210 1.92 -5.48 -5.41
C SER A 210 1.08 -4.62 -4.48
N ASP A 211 1.70 -4.17 -3.40
CA ASP A 211 1.11 -3.26 -2.44
C ASP A 211 2.02 -2.05 -2.17
N HIS A 212 1.43 -1.00 -1.62
CA HIS A 212 2.17 0.20 -1.22
C HIS A 212 1.70 0.68 0.14
N TRP A 213 2.61 1.26 0.92
CA TRP A 213 2.25 1.87 2.20
C TRP A 213 1.44 3.15 2.01
N ASP A 214 0.30 3.24 2.67
CA ASP A 214 -0.53 4.43 2.69
C ASP A 214 -0.39 5.15 4.04
N TRP A 215 0.27 6.30 4.05
CA TRP A 215 0.49 7.09 5.26
C TRP A 215 -0.79 7.61 5.92
N PHE A 216 -1.89 7.81 5.17
CA PHE A 216 -3.15 8.24 5.75
C PHE A 216 -3.96 7.09 6.32
N ARG A 217 -3.82 5.89 5.74
CA ARG A 217 -4.52 4.68 6.19
C ARG A 217 -3.68 3.83 7.15
N LEU A 218 -2.39 4.13 7.30
CA LEU A 218 -1.39 3.42 8.11
C LEU A 218 -1.33 1.91 7.82
N ARG A 219 -1.41 1.55 6.53
CA ARG A 219 -1.41 0.15 6.08
C ARG A 219 -0.96 0.02 4.64
N HIS A 220 -0.62 -1.20 4.23
CA HIS A 220 -0.41 -1.50 2.82
C HIS A 220 -1.74 -1.56 2.06
N THR A 221 -1.75 -0.99 0.85
CA THR A 221 -2.89 -1.00 -0.07
C THR A 221 -2.47 -1.70 -1.36
N VAL A 222 -3.20 -2.75 -1.70
CA VAL A 222 -2.99 -3.53 -2.93
C VAL A 222 -3.43 -2.71 -4.12
N HIS A 223 -2.60 -2.69 -5.17
CA HIS A 223 -2.88 -1.95 -6.39
C HIS A 223 -2.67 -2.76 -7.67
N ALA A 224 -1.96 -3.89 -7.63
CA ALA A 224 -1.81 -4.80 -8.76
C ALA A 224 -1.71 -6.27 -8.31
N THR A 225 -2.17 -7.20 -9.14
CA THR A 225 -1.93 -8.65 -8.96
C THR A 225 -1.39 -9.31 -10.21
N ASP A 226 -1.88 -8.95 -11.40
CA ASP A 226 -1.40 -9.53 -12.66
C ASP A 226 0.04 -9.11 -12.99
N GLU A 227 0.45 -7.89 -12.63
CA GLU A 227 1.83 -7.42 -12.83
C GLU A 227 2.85 -8.24 -12.03
N THR A 228 2.57 -8.51 -10.74
CA THR A 228 3.41 -9.40 -9.92
C THR A 228 3.42 -10.83 -10.46
N ARG A 229 2.27 -11.33 -10.94
CA ARG A 229 2.20 -12.65 -11.59
C ARG A 229 3.10 -12.70 -12.83
N ASP A 230 3.02 -11.70 -13.70
CA ASP A 230 3.84 -11.61 -14.93
C ASP A 230 5.33 -11.51 -14.62
N ARG A 231 5.69 -10.76 -13.56
CA ARG A 231 7.06 -10.69 -13.06
C ARG A 231 7.55 -12.06 -12.59
N LEU A 232 6.79 -12.74 -11.73
CA LEU A 232 7.13 -14.09 -11.25
C LEU A 232 7.22 -15.09 -12.40
N GLU A 233 6.28 -15.05 -13.33
CA GLU A 233 6.29 -15.87 -14.55
C GLU A 233 7.62 -15.72 -15.30
N ALA A 234 8.11 -14.48 -15.46
CA ALA A 234 9.40 -14.21 -16.08
C ALA A 234 10.59 -14.72 -15.24
N GLU A 235 10.51 -14.66 -13.89
CA GLU A 235 11.57 -15.17 -12.99
C GLU A 235 11.69 -16.70 -13.00
N PHE A 236 10.61 -17.42 -13.29
CA PHE A 236 10.62 -18.89 -13.47
C PHE A 236 10.98 -19.32 -14.90
N MET A 237 10.76 -18.46 -15.90
CA MET A 237 11.04 -18.80 -17.30
C MET A 237 12.53 -18.92 -17.59
N GLY A 238 12.92 -20.02 -18.23
CA GLY A 238 14.31 -20.25 -18.65
C GLY A 238 15.24 -20.77 -17.55
N GLU A 239 14.70 -21.05 -16.36
CA GLU A 239 15.46 -21.58 -15.24
C GLU A 239 15.74 -23.08 -15.37
N PRO A 240 16.97 -23.56 -15.14
CA PRO A 240 17.32 -24.97 -15.33
C PRO A 240 16.55 -25.94 -14.41
N SER A 241 16.06 -25.46 -13.27
CA SER A 241 15.25 -26.24 -12.33
C SER A 241 13.76 -26.25 -12.68
N VAL A 242 13.32 -25.47 -13.67
CA VAL A 242 11.93 -25.35 -14.10
C VAL A 242 11.77 -26.05 -15.45
N ASP A 243 10.86 -27.02 -15.53
CA ASP A 243 10.57 -27.77 -16.76
C ASP A 243 9.69 -26.95 -17.70
N THR A 244 8.53 -26.53 -17.20
CA THR A 244 7.52 -25.84 -18.00
C THR A 244 6.85 -24.72 -17.21
N VAL A 245 6.66 -23.57 -17.85
CA VAL A 245 5.82 -22.46 -17.37
C VAL A 245 4.68 -22.24 -18.35
N TRP A 246 3.45 -22.25 -17.88
CA TRP A 246 2.25 -22.06 -18.71
C TRP A 246 1.14 -21.36 -17.92
N ARG A 247 0.00 -21.02 -18.56
CA ARG A 247 -1.12 -20.35 -17.89
C ARG A 247 -2.38 -21.21 -17.85
N MET A 248 -3.02 -21.27 -16.68
CA MET A 248 -4.27 -21.98 -16.44
C MET A 248 -5.39 -21.00 -16.08
N TYR A 249 -6.51 -21.09 -16.78
CA TYR A 249 -7.69 -20.29 -16.48
C TYR A 249 -8.42 -20.87 -15.26
N LEU A 250 -8.36 -20.16 -14.13
CA LEU A 250 -9.08 -20.49 -12.90
C LEU A 250 -10.47 -19.85 -12.86
N GLY A 251 -10.70 -18.80 -13.67
CA GLY A 251 -11.96 -18.07 -13.72
C GLY A 251 -12.26 -17.34 -12.41
N ASN A 252 -11.27 -16.62 -11.91
CA ASN A 252 -11.30 -15.81 -10.69
C ASN A 252 -11.26 -14.28 -10.93
N ARG A 253 -11.74 -13.83 -12.11
CA ARG A 253 -11.84 -12.41 -12.53
C ARG A 253 -12.63 -11.48 -11.60
N ARG A 254 -13.35 -12.02 -10.62
CA ARG A 254 -14.07 -11.22 -9.62
C ARG A 254 -13.11 -10.59 -8.60
N ALA A 255 -11.86 -11.05 -8.53
CA ALA A 255 -10.83 -10.44 -7.70
C ALA A 255 -10.26 -9.19 -8.38
N LEU A 256 -9.92 -8.19 -7.56
CA LEU A 256 -9.25 -6.96 -8.03
C LEU A 256 -7.98 -7.31 -8.78
N GLY A 257 -7.81 -6.74 -9.99
CA GLY A 257 -6.58 -6.86 -10.76
C GLY A 257 -6.30 -8.23 -11.35
N SER A 258 -7.28 -9.16 -11.37
CA SER A 258 -7.13 -10.51 -11.92
C SER A 258 -7.84 -10.68 -13.27
N ASP A 259 -7.09 -11.12 -14.28
CA ASP A 259 -7.60 -11.51 -15.60
C ASP A 259 -8.27 -12.91 -15.64
N GLY A 260 -8.24 -13.62 -14.51
CA GLY A 260 -8.80 -14.96 -14.32
C GLY A 260 -7.83 -16.11 -14.61
N TRP A 261 -6.59 -15.81 -15.00
CA TRP A 261 -5.54 -16.76 -15.27
C TRP A 261 -4.55 -16.83 -14.11
N ALA A 262 -4.04 -18.02 -13.86
CA ALA A 262 -2.90 -18.25 -12.99
C ALA A 262 -1.73 -18.78 -13.82
N THR A 263 -0.53 -18.35 -13.47
CA THR A 263 0.69 -18.98 -14.00
C THR A 263 0.86 -20.32 -13.30
N VAL A 264 1.29 -21.32 -14.04
CA VAL A 264 1.57 -22.66 -13.55
C VAL A 264 3.03 -22.96 -13.84
N VAL A 265 3.76 -23.40 -12.81
CA VAL A 265 5.19 -23.69 -12.86
C VAL A 265 5.40 -25.16 -12.50
N ASP A 266 6.07 -25.90 -13.38
CA ASP A 266 6.46 -27.29 -13.16
C ASP A 266 7.99 -27.39 -12.99
N PHE A 267 8.47 -28.04 -11.93
CA PHE A 267 9.90 -28.18 -11.65
C PHE A 267 10.48 -29.45 -12.28
N VAL A 268 11.73 -29.38 -12.77
CA VAL A 268 12.43 -30.52 -13.39
C VAL A 268 12.62 -31.63 -12.37
N GLY A 269 12.06 -32.80 -12.65
CA GLY A 269 12.36 -34.04 -11.92
C GLY A 269 11.43 -34.40 -10.75
N LEU A 270 10.30 -33.71 -10.57
CA LEU A 270 9.23 -34.18 -9.66
C LEU A 270 8.23 -35.13 -10.35
N VAL A 271 8.10 -35.06 -11.68
CA VAL A 271 7.16 -35.92 -12.42
C VAL A 271 7.82 -37.27 -12.75
N GLY A 272 7.62 -38.29 -11.90
CA GLY A 272 7.67 -39.69 -12.35
C GLY A 272 8.49 -40.74 -11.57
N ALA A 273 8.85 -40.55 -10.30
CA ALA A 273 9.46 -41.62 -9.49
C ALA A 273 8.69 -41.82 -8.17
N PRO A 274 7.95 -42.94 -7.97
CA PRO A 274 7.03 -43.09 -6.83
C PRO A 274 7.67 -43.16 -5.44
N ASN A 275 8.98 -42.97 -5.28
CA ASN A 275 9.70 -43.30 -4.04
C ASN A 275 11.03 -42.55 -3.87
N LEU A 276 11.08 -41.22 -4.02
CA LEU A 276 12.25 -40.45 -3.56
C LEU A 276 11.79 -39.12 -2.95
N GLY A 277 11.40 -39.15 -1.68
CA GLY A 277 11.38 -37.93 -0.88
C GLY A 277 12.80 -37.40 -0.77
N SER A 278 13.17 -36.43 -1.62
CA SER A 278 14.41 -35.64 -1.58
C SER A 278 14.47 -34.63 -2.75
N GLY A 279 13.62 -33.60 -2.76
CA GLY A 279 13.79 -32.43 -3.65
C GLY A 279 15.16 -31.73 -3.48
N LEU A 280 15.82 -31.96 -2.34
CA LEU A 280 17.15 -31.45 -2.02
C LEU A 280 18.28 -31.99 -2.92
N ALA A 281 18.12 -33.17 -3.53
CA ALA A 281 19.19 -33.78 -4.32
C ALA A 281 19.40 -33.09 -5.69
N ALA A 282 18.34 -32.54 -6.29
CA ALA A 282 18.44 -31.79 -7.55
C ALA A 282 18.99 -30.37 -7.34
N MET A 283 18.62 -29.70 -6.23
CA MET A 283 19.12 -28.38 -5.85
C MET A 283 20.62 -28.37 -5.47
N GLY A 284 21.13 -29.46 -4.88
CA GLY A 284 22.55 -29.59 -4.51
C GLY A 284 23.52 -29.49 -5.68
N LEU A 285 23.07 -29.77 -6.91
CA LEU A 285 23.87 -29.61 -8.14
C LEU A 285 23.93 -28.16 -8.65
N VAL A 286 22.95 -27.32 -8.29
CA VAL A 286 22.88 -25.90 -8.70
C VAL A 286 23.65 -25.02 -7.72
N ALA A 287 23.50 -25.23 -6.41
CA ALA A 287 24.26 -24.52 -5.37
C ALA A 287 25.80 -24.67 -5.55
N GLY A 288 26.24 -25.82 -6.06
CA GLY A 288 27.66 -26.09 -6.34
C GLY A 288 28.27 -25.24 -7.48
N ARG A 289 27.44 -24.69 -8.39
CA ARG A 289 27.93 -23.87 -9.51
C ARG A 289 28.08 -22.39 -9.15
N ASP A 290 27.21 -21.85 -8.30
CA ASP A 290 27.24 -20.43 -7.91
C ASP A 290 28.33 -20.11 -6.88
N ALA A 291 28.64 -21.07 -6.00
CA ALA A 291 29.79 -20.97 -5.08
C ALA A 291 31.13 -20.80 -5.83
N ALA A 292 31.27 -21.41 -7.02
CA ALA A 292 32.46 -21.30 -7.86
C ALA A 292 32.55 -19.95 -8.62
N ALA A 293 31.44 -19.24 -8.80
CA ALA A 293 31.42 -17.90 -9.40
C ALA A 293 31.83 -16.82 -8.36
N LEU A 294 31.37 -16.95 -7.11
CA LEU A 294 31.72 -16.03 -6.01
C LEU A 294 33.20 -16.11 -5.58
N ALA A 295 33.81 -17.31 -5.60
CA ALA A 295 35.22 -17.48 -5.26
C ALA A 295 36.19 -16.77 -6.22
N ARG A 296 35.77 -16.49 -7.46
CA ARG A 296 36.59 -15.80 -8.48
C ARG A 296 36.53 -14.27 -8.42
N ARG A 297 35.49 -13.69 -7.79
CA ARG A 297 35.32 -12.23 -7.66
C ARG A 297 36.03 -11.63 -6.44
N ARG A 298 36.28 -12.44 -5.39
CA ARG A 298 36.99 -12.01 -4.17
C ARG A 298 38.51 -11.86 -4.31
N ARG A 299 39.11 -12.32 -5.42
CA ARG A 299 40.58 -12.26 -5.65
C ARG A 299 41.05 -11.07 -6.50
N ARG A 300 40.19 -10.13 -6.90
CA ARG A 300 40.55 -9.05 -7.84
C ARG A 300 40.19 -7.61 -7.44
N GLY A 301 39.88 -7.33 -6.18
CA GLY A 301 39.53 -5.97 -5.73
C GLY A 301 40.05 -5.63 -4.35
N GLY A 302 41.36 -5.80 -4.12
CA GLY A 302 42.04 -5.35 -2.91
C GLY A 302 42.98 -4.18 -3.21
N ALA A 303 42.95 -3.18 -2.32
CA ALA A 303 43.84 -2.01 -2.18
C ALA A 303 43.51 -0.74 -2.99
N ARG A 304 43.04 0.31 -2.32
CA ARG A 304 43.91 1.35 -1.72
C ARG A 304 43.13 2.26 -0.76
N ALA A 305 43.79 2.56 0.36
CA ALA A 305 43.42 3.58 1.33
C ALA A 305 44.00 4.95 0.93
N ASP A 306 43.50 5.97 1.64
CA ASP A 306 44.03 7.33 1.85
C ASP A 306 43.37 8.44 1.02
N ASP A 307 42.47 9.22 1.68
CA ASP A 307 42.76 10.62 1.94
C ASP A 307 41.78 11.22 2.99
N ALA A 308 42.39 11.83 4.00
CA ALA A 308 41.74 12.53 5.09
C ALA A 308 41.35 13.95 4.66
N PHE A 309 40.13 14.38 4.98
CA PHE A 309 39.77 15.80 5.00
C PHE A 309 39.37 16.22 6.41
N ALA A 310 40.29 16.96 7.02
CA ALA A 310 40.17 17.62 8.30
C ALA A 310 39.15 18.78 8.22
N PHE A 311 38.17 18.80 9.13
CA PHE A 311 37.37 19.99 9.39
C PHE A 311 38.06 20.85 10.45
N GLY A 312 38.56 22.00 10.02
CA GLY A 312 39.18 23.01 10.88
C GLY A 312 38.15 23.73 11.75
N SER A 313 38.41 23.73 13.05
CA SER A 313 37.80 24.63 14.03
C SER A 313 38.36 26.05 13.87
N GLY A 314 37.47 27.03 13.68
CA GLY A 314 37.80 28.46 13.75
C GLY A 314 36.72 29.17 14.56
N GLY A 315 37.12 29.75 15.69
CA GLY A 315 36.20 30.34 16.66
C GLY A 315 35.95 31.85 16.50
N ALA A 316 35.08 32.29 17.41
CA ALA A 316 34.87 33.64 17.96
C ALA A 316 34.02 34.66 17.19
N GLY A 317 32.92 35.04 17.84
CA GLY A 317 32.12 36.24 17.56
C GLY A 317 30.96 36.37 18.53
N LYS A 318 31.24 36.71 19.80
CA LYS A 318 30.22 37.08 20.80
C LYS A 318 29.58 38.42 20.40
N ALA A 319 28.25 38.47 20.34
CA ALA A 319 27.48 39.70 20.51
C ALA A 319 26.23 39.38 21.34
N GLY A 320 26.05 40.12 22.43
CA GLY A 320 24.98 39.92 23.40
C GLY A 320 23.58 40.11 22.82
N VAL A 321 22.62 39.34 23.32
CA VAL A 321 21.20 39.48 23.02
C VAL A 321 20.46 39.64 24.35
N ASP A 322 19.76 40.76 24.43
CA ASP A 322 18.85 41.19 25.48
C ASP A 322 17.55 40.35 25.45
N PRO A 323 17.06 39.76 26.56
CA PRO A 323 15.93 38.85 26.53
C PRO A 323 14.61 39.60 26.78
N THR A 324 14.03 40.18 25.74
CA THR A 324 12.60 40.53 25.75
C THR A 324 11.90 39.94 24.53
N SER A 325 11.21 38.82 24.77
CA SER A 325 10.09 38.26 24.00
C SER A 325 9.90 38.74 22.55
N VAL A 326 10.68 38.19 21.62
CA VAL A 326 10.29 38.15 20.20
C VAL A 326 9.82 36.72 19.93
N ARG A 327 8.52 36.53 19.67
CA ARG A 327 8.04 35.28 19.05
C ARG A 327 8.87 35.07 17.79
N ALA A 328 9.71 34.04 17.77
CA ALA A 328 10.48 33.69 16.60
C ALA A 328 9.48 33.42 15.46
N ASP A 329 9.52 34.26 14.42
CA ASP A 329 8.81 34.04 13.17
C ASP A 329 9.82 33.48 12.16
N PRO A 330 10.05 32.15 12.17
CA PRO A 330 11.03 31.52 11.30
C PRO A 330 10.69 31.74 9.81
N VAL A 331 9.40 31.83 9.48
CA VAL A 331 8.92 32.10 8.12
C VAL A 331 9.25 33.53 7.69
N GLY A 332 8.98 34.50 8.56
CA GLY A 332 9.40 35.89 8.34
C GLY A 332 10.91 36.03 8.18
N THR A 333 11.71 35.22 8.87
CA THR A 333 13.18 35.26 8.79
C THR A 333 13.71 34.72 7.46
N VAL A 334 13.24 33.56 6.99
CA VAL A 334 13.62 33.02 5.66
C VAL A 334 13.18 33.97 4.54
N ARG A 335 11.96 34.51 4.63
CA ARG A 335 11.44 35.51 3.70
C ARG A 335 12.29 36.77 3.66
N ARG A 336 12.65 37.33 4.83
CA ARG A 336 13.52 38.50 4.93
C ARG A 336 14.88 38.24 4.28
N ALA A 337 15.53 37.11 4.60
CA ALA A 337 16.85 36.79 4.05
C ALA A 337 16.87 36.72 2.51
N LEU A 338 15.88 36.08 1.89
CA LEU A 338 15.78 35.99 0.42
C LEU A 338 15.52 37.35 -0.24
N VAL A 339 14.61 38.14 0.33
CA VAL A 339 14.24 39.47 -0.19
C VAL A 339 15.41 40.45 -0.04
N SER A 340 16.11 40.40 1.10
CA SER A 340 17.33 41.16 1.34
C SER A 340 18.42 40.83 0.32
N GLY A 341 18.62 39.54 0.00
CA GLY A 341 19.60 39.11 -1.00
C GLY A 341 19.29 39.58 -2.43
N LEU A 342 18.00 39.63 -2.79
CA LEU A 342 17.54 40.13 -4.11
C LEU A 342 17.60 41.66 -4.22
N LEU A 343 17.25 42.39 -3.15
CA LEU A 343 17.38 43.84 -3.07
C LEU A 343 18.86 44.27 -3.10
N ALA A 344 19.73 43.55 -2.38
CA ALA A 344 21.17 43.84 -2.34
C ALA A 344 21.87 43.68 -3.71
N ARG A 345 21.31 42.88 -4.62
CA ARG A 345 21.80 42.72 -6.01
C ARG A 345 21.27 43.78 -6.98
N GLY A 346 20.40 44.70 -6.56
CA GLY A 346 19.89 45.80 -7.40
C GLY A 346 18.84 45.37 -8.44
N TRP A 347 18.24 44.19 -8.30
CA TRP A 347 17.31 43.63 -9.30
C TRP A 347 15.84 44.06 -9.10
N LEU A 348 15.49 44.81 -8.05
CA LEU A 348 14.10 45.11 -7.67
C LEU A 348 13.87 46.55 -7.21
N ASP A 349 12.94 47.24 -7.87
CA ASP A 349 12.29 48.47 -7.38
C ASP A 349 11.31 48.18 -6.22
N ARG A 350 11.02 49.19 -5.39
CA ARG A 350 10.17 49.07 -4.18
C ARG A 350 8.77 48.53 -4.48
N GLU A 351 8.15 48.89 -5.60
CA GLU A 351 6.84 48.37 -6.02
C GLU A 351 6.90 46.91 -6.52
N ARG A 352 7.95 46.56 -7.28
CA ARG A 352 8.19 45.19 -7.74
C ARG A 352 8.53 44.25 -6.58
N SER A 353 9.16 44.76 -5.54
CA SER A 353 9.52 43.99 -4.34
C SER A 353 8.29 43.37 -3.65
N LEU A 354 7.16 44.08 -3.59
CA LEU A 354 5.93 43.58 -2.96
C LEU A 354 5.28 42.45 -3.75
N LEU A 355 5.27 42.55 -5.09
CA LEU A 355 4.77 41.50 -5.96
C LEU A 355 5.63 40.24 -5.86
N VAL A 356 6.96 40.41 -5.85
CA VAL A 356 7.91 39.31 -5.68
C VAL A 356 7.76 38.65 -4.30
N VAL A 357 7.66 39.43 -3.23
CA VAL A 357 7.43 38.90 -1.87
C VAL A 357 6.15 38.08 -1.81
N ARG A 358 5.04 38.57 -2.38
CA ARG A 358 3.77 37.84 -2.40
C ARG A 358 3.86 36.56 -3.23
N GLY A 359 4.49 36.64 -4.41
CA GLY A 359 4.74 35.45 -5.26
C GLY A 359 5.58 34.40 -4.54
N LEU A 360 6.65 34.82 -3.86
CA LEU A 360 7.48 33.95 -3.04
C LEU A 360 6.70 33.31 -1.89
N SER A 361 5.80 34.04 -1.23
CA SER A 361 4.98 33.45 -0.16
C SER A 361 4.06 32.33 -0.68
N TYR A 362 3.41 32.51 -1.84
CA TYR A 362 2.63 31.42 -2.45
C TYR A 362 3.53 30.24 -2.86
N ALA A 363 4.70 30.52 -3.44
CA ALA A 363 5.65 29.47 -3.79
C ALA A 363 6.15 28.70 -2.55
N LEU A 364 6.38 29.39 -1.43
CA LEU A 364 6.77 28.77 -0.16
C LEU A 364 5.63 27.92 0.43
N LEU A 365 4.38 28.40 0.39
CA LEU A 365 3.22 27.60 0.82
C LEU A 365 3.12 26.30 0.02
N PHE A 366 3.22 26.40 -1.31
CA PHE A 366 3.23 25.23 -2.19
C PHE A 366 4.38 24.28 -1.85
N ALA A 367 5.61 24.80 -1.83
CA ALA A 367 6.83 24.00 -1.64
C ALA A 367 6.89 23.35 -0.25
N ALA A 368 6.41 24.04 0.79
CA ALA A 368 6.40 23.50 2.15
C ALA A 368 5.39 22.35 2.29
N LEU A 369 4.18 22.48 1.73
CA LEU A 369 3.18 21.42 1.74
C LEU A 369 3.62 20.22 0.89
N PHE A 370 4.10 20.50 -0.32
CA PHE A 370 4.62 19.49 -1.25
C PHE A 370 5.80 18.73 -0.64
N GLY A 371 6.78 19.47 -0.14
CA GLY A 371 8.00 18.92 0.45
C GLY A 371 7.74 18.16 1.74
N LEU A 372 6.87 18.64 2.63
CA LEU A 372 6.56 17.95 3.88
C LEU A 372 5.94 16.58 3.61
N TYR A 373 4.93 16.50 2.72
CA TYR A 373 4.29 15.24 2.37
C TYR A 373 5.30 14.21 1.84
N LEU A 374 6.09 14.60 0.82
CA LEU A 374 7.08 13.70 0.23
C LEU A 374 8.24 13.38 1.19
N SER A 375 8.61 14.30 2.08
CA SER A 375 9.67 14.05 3.07
C SER A 375 9.31 12.92 4.03
N VAL A 376 8.02 12.76 4.36
CA VAL A 376 7.55 11.65 5.20
C VAL A 376 7.70 10.32 4.46
N ARG A 377 7.33 10.27 3.17
CA ARG A 377 7.54 9.08 2.31
C ARG A 377 9.01 8.71 2.21
N PHE A 378 9.80 9.60 1.62
CA PHE A 378 11.20 9.31 1.32
C PHE A 378 12.04 9.21 2.60
N GLY A 379 11.67 9.93 3.66
CA GLY A 379 12.24 9.77 4.98
C GLY A 379 11.96 8.39 5.58
N GLY A 380 10.73 7.87 5.45
CA GLY A 380 10.39 6.52 5.88
C GLY A 380 11.24 5.46 5.18
N ILE A 381 11.32 5.52 3.84
CA ILE A 381 12.15 4.60 3.04
C ILE A 381 13.64 4.73 3.40
N ALA A 382 14.14 5.95 3.60
CA ALA A 382 15.53 6.17 3.98
C ALA A 382 15.85 5.64 5.39
N LEU A 383 14.94 5.81 6.35
CA LEU A 383 15.10 5.30 7.71
C LEU A 383 15.04 3.77 7.74
N GLU A 384 14.10 3.17 7.02
CA GLU A 384 13.99 1.71 6.85
C GLU A 384 15.31 1.11 6.34
N ARG A 385 15.86 1.65 5.24
CA ARG A 385 17.13 1.18 4.67
C ARG A 385 18.32 1.39 5.60
N ARG A 386 18.27 2.41 6.45
CA ARG A 386 19.37 2.74 7.37
C ARG A 386 19.33 1.89 8.64
N PHE A 387 18.14 1.52 9.09
CA PHE A 387 17.89 0.86 10.38
C PHE A 387 17.05 -0.41 10.17
N VAL A 388 17.67 -1.43 9.58
CA VAL A 388 17.01 -2.70 9.22
C VAL A 388 16.45 -3.45 10.44
N ASP A 389 17.09 -3.31 11.61
CA ASP A 389 16.68 -3.97 12.85
C ASP A 389 15.54 -3.23 13.61
N ILE A 390 15.06 -2.09 13.10
CA ILE A 390 13.99 -1.32 13.73
C ILE A 390 12.66 -1.70 13.11
N SER A 391 11.71 -2.14 13.94
CA SER A 391 10.34 -2.41 13.50
C SER A 391 9.76 -1.18 12.77
N PRO A 392 9.16 -1.36 11.58
CA PRO A 392 8.50 -0.28 10.85
C PRO A 392 7.45 0.47 11.68
N LYS A 393 6.81 -0.20 12.64
CA LYS A 393 5.85 0.43 13.58
C LYS A 393 6.46 1.64 14.32
N VAL A 394 7.74 1.57 14.70
CA VAL A 394 8.45 2.65 15.39
C VAL A 394 8.72 3.83 14.46
N ILE A 395 9.16 3.55 13.22
CA ILE A 395 9.40 4.59 12.21
C ILE A 395 8.08 5.31 11.88
N ALA A 396 7.01 4.55 11.69
CA ALA A 396 5.67 5.10 11.44
C ALA A 396 5.18 5.98 12.60
N ALA A 397 5.37 5.53 13.86
CA ALA A 397 4.98 6.29 15.05
C ALA A 397 5.70 7.65 15.16
N VAL A 398 6.94 7.74 14.68
CA VAL A 398 7.72 9.01 14.67
C VAL A 398 7.31 9.92 13.52
N LEU A 399 7.13 9.37 12.32
CA LEU A 399 6.89 10.16 11.11
C LEU A 399 5.41 10.56 10.91
N TYR A 400 4.47 9.73 11.37
CA TYR A 400 3.04 10.02 11.19
C TYR A 400 2.60 11.33 11.86
N PRO A 401 3.04 11.69 13.08
CA PRO A 401 2.76 13.01 13.66
C PRO A 401 3.26 14.19 12.81
N VAL A 402 4.39 14.03 12.11
CA VAL A 402 4.91 15.06 11.18
C VAL A 402 3.91 15.30 10.05
N LEU A 403 3.31 14.25 9.51
CA LEU A 403 2.26 14.36 8.50
C LEU A 403 0.95 14.90 9.09
N ALA A 404 0.45 14.27 10.15
CA ALA A 404 -0.86 14.53 10.74
C ALA A 404 -0.99 15.96 11.32
N LEU A 405 0.08 16.47 11.93
CA LEU A 405 0.11 17.82 12.55
C LEU A 405 0.83 18.84 11.67
N GLY A 406 1.89 18.43 10.97
CA GLY A 406 2.71 19.33 10.17
C GLY A 406 1.98 19.87 8.94
N LEU A 407 1.16 19.07 8.27
CA LEU A 407 0.39 19.54 7.11
C LEU A 407 -0.60 20.68 7.47
N PRO A 408 -1.49 20.52 8.46
CA PRO A 408 -2.31 21.62 8.96
C PRO A 408 -1.50 22.83 9.44
N ALA A 409 -0.40 22.59 10.17
CA ALA A 409 0.43 23.66 10.71
C ALA A 409 1.09 24.48 9.60
N VAL A 410 1.65 23.82 8.58
CA VAL A 410 2.25 24.49 7.40
C VAL A 410 1.19 25.28 6.65
N ALA A 411 0.02 24.67 6.36
CA ALA A 411 -1.07 25.35 5.69
C ALA A 411 -1.49 26.62 6.42
N HIS A 412 -1.65 26.52 7.74
CA HIS A 412 -2.05 27.64 8.58
C HIS A 412 -0.97 28.70 8.72
N VAL A 413 0.31 28.34 8.87
CA VAL A 413 1.42 29.31 9.07
C VAL A 413 1.78 30.03 7.77
N PHE A 414 1.92 29.30 6.66
CA PHE A 414 2.32 29.88 5.38
C PHE A 414 1.16 30.54 4.63
N GLY A 415 -0.10 30.22 4.98
CA GLY A 415 -1.28 30.90 4.48
C GLY A 415 -1.56 32.28 5.10
N ARG A 416 -0.85 32.64 6.19
CA ARG A 416 -1.07 33.92 6.88
C ARG A 416 -0.77 35.11 5.96
N ASP A 417 -1.61 36.13 6.08
CA ASP A 417 -1.48 37.40 5.33
C ASP A 417 -1.55 37.27 3.80
N LEU A 418 -2.03 36.13 3.28
CA LEU A 418 -2.26 35.89 1.86
C LEU A 418 -3.74 36.05 1.48
N ASN A 419 -4.03 36.06 0.18
CA ASN A 419 -5.41 36.08 -0.29
C ASN A 419 -6.06 34.70 -0.03
N PRO A 420 -7.24 34.61 0.60
CA PRO A 420 -7.86 33.34 0.96
C PRO A 420 -8.06 32.38 -0.22
N VAL A 421 -8.58 32.88 -1.36
CA VAL A 421 -8.90 32.05 -2.54
C VAL A 421 -7.62 31.50 -3.16
N ARG A 422 -6.61 32.36 -3.32
CA ARG A 422 -5.32 31.93 -3.88
C ARG A 422 -4.59 30.97 -2.94
N SER A 423 -4.69 31.18 -1.63
CA SER A 423 -4.08 30.29 -0.63
C SER A 423 -4.72 28.91 -0.64
N PHE A 424 -6.06 28.85 -0.76
CA PHE A 424 -6.77 27.59 -1.00
C PHE A 424 -6.20 26.87 -2.22
N ALA A 425 -6.18 27.55 -3.38
CA ALA A 425 -5.78 26.95 -4.64
C ALA A 425 -4.32 26.48 -4.62
N VAL A 426 -3.41 27.30 -4.07
CA VAL A 426 -1.98 26.99 -3.99
C VAL A 426 -1.72 25.84 -3.02
N ALA A 427 -2.39 25.81 -1.87
CA ALA A 427 -2.27 24.71 -0.91
C ALA A 427 -2.84 23.39 -1.47
N ALA A 428 -4.00 23.47 -2.13
CA ALA A 428 -4.61 22.33 -2.80
C ALA A 428 -3.72 21.79 -3.92
N LEU A 429 -3.11 22.67 -4.73
CA LEU A 429 -2.14 22.29 -5.75
C LEU A 429 -0.87 21.67 -5.15
N GLY A 430 -0.35 22.21 -4.04
CA GLY A 430 0.84 21.68 -3.37
C GLY A 430 0.64 20.24 -2.88
N ILE A 431 -0.45 19.98 -2.16
CA ILE A 431 -0.75 18.63 -1.67
C ILE A 431 -1.21 17.70 -2.78
N GLY A 432 -2.08 18.17 -3.69
CA GLY A 432 -2.54 17.38 -4.81
C GLY A 432 -1.37 16.92 -5.70
N ALA A 433 -0.44 17.82 -6.02
CA ALA A 433 0.76 17.47 -6.78
C ALA A 433 1.66 16.48 -6.02
N ALA A 434 1.82 16.64 -4.71
CA ALA A 434 2.62 15.73 -3.91
C ALA A 434 2.04 14.30 -3.88
N ILE A 435 0.71 14.17 -3.74
CA ILE A 435 0.01 12.88 -3.80
C ILE A 435 0.19 12.21 -5.16
N VAL A 436 0.06 12.98 -6.25
CA VAL A 436 0.26 12.44 -7.62
C VAL A 436 1.69 11.95 -7.82
N VAL A 437 2.68 12.76 -7.41
CA VAL A 437 4.10 12.38 -7.50
C VAL A 437 4.41 11.15 -6.64
N ASP A 438 3.81 11.07 -5.45
CA ASP A 438 3.96 9.92 -4.57
C ASP A 438 3.44 8.64 -5.21
N TYR A 439 2.20 8.62 -5.70
CA TYR A 439 1.63 7.46 -6.38
C TYR A 439 2.41 7.09 -7.65
N GLN A 440 2.85 8.07 -8.42
CA GLN A 440 3.69 7.83 -9.58
C GLN A 440 5.02 7.17 -9.18
N SER A 441 5.64 7.61 -8.08
CA SER A 441 6.89 7.04 -7.57
C SER A 441 6.74 5.61 -7.03
N LEU A 442 5.51 5.24 -6.63
CA LEU A 442 5.15 3.92 -6.12
C LEU A 442 4.67 2.97 -7.23
N GLY A 443 4.52 3.43 -8.48
CA GLY A 443 3.98 2.63 -9.58
C GLY A 443 2.47 2.40 -9.50
N VAL A 444 1.74 3.18 -8.70
CA VAL A 444 0.30 2.98 -8.51
C VAL A 444 -0.46 3.50 -9.73
N THR A 445 -1.03 2.57 -10.50
CA THR A 445 -1.80 2.86 -11.73
C THR A 445 -3.31 2.87 -11.51
N VAL A 446 -3.79 2.15 -10.49
CA VAL A 446 -5.21 2.00 -10.17
C VAL A 446 -5.45 2.34 -8.70
N LEU A 447 -6.49 3.14 -8.44
CA LEU A 447 -6.95 3.51 -7.11
C LEU A 447 -8.43 3.19 -6.97
N SER A 448 -8.86 2.75 -5.78
CA SER A 448 -10.29 2.64 -5.48
C SER A 448 -10.92 4.03 -5.40
N LEU A 449 -12.23 4.09 -5.67
CA LEU A 449 -12.99 5.34 -5.56
C LEU A 449 -12.90 5.94 -4.15
N ASP A 450 -12.96 5.11 -3.11
CA ASP A 450 -12.87 5.55 -1.72
C ASP A 450 -11.54 6.23 -1.41
N VAL A 451 -10.43 5.68 -1.92
CA VAL A 451 -9.10 6.31 -1.77
C VAL A 451 -9.06 7.64 -2.49
N VAL A 452 -9.61 7.72 -3.72
CA VAL A 452 -9.65 8.99 -4.47
C VAL A 452 -10.47 10.05 -3.73
N LEU A 453 -11.66 9.69 -3.23
CA LEU A 453 -12.52 10.60 -2.46
C LEU A 453 -11.84 11.07 -1.17
N HIS A 454 -11.16 10.16 -0.46
CA HIS A 454 -10.37 10.52 0.72
C HIS A 454 -9.27 11.53 0.39
N ARG A 455 -8.52 11.32 -0.70
CA ARG A 455 -7.46 12.26 -1.13
C ARG A 455 -8.00 13.62 -1.56
N VAL A 456 -9.13 13.65 -2.25
CA VAL A 456 -9.82 14.91 -2.57
C VAL A 456 -10.24 15.62 -1.29
N GLY A 457 -10.79 14.89 -0.31
CA GLY A 457 -11.11 15.43 1.01
C GLY A 457 -9.90 16.03 1.72
N VAL A 458 -8.76 15.33 1.71
CA VAL A 458 -7.49 15.80 2.29
C VAL A 458 -7.03 17.11 1.65
N VAL A 459 -7.07 17.18 0.31
CA VAL A 459 -6.71 18.38 -0.45
C VAL A 459 -7.63 19.56 -0.09
N VAL A 460 -8.94 19.32 0.02
CA VAL A 460 -9.93 20.33 0.41
C VAL A 460 -9.70 20.80 1.85
N ALA A 461 -9.49 19.88 2.79
CA ALA A 461 -9.26 20.21 4.21
C ALA A 461 -8.05 21.12 4.39
N ILE A 462 -6.93 20.79 3.73
CA ILE A 462 -5.71 21.61 3.76
C ILE A 462 -5.92 22.95 3.06
N GLY A 463 -6.63 22.98 1.93
CA GLY A 463 -7.02 24.22 1.25
C GLY A 463 -7.84 25.16 2.15
N LEU A 464 -8.83 24.61 2.88
CA LEU A 464 -9.66 25.38 3.82
C LEU A 464 -8.83 25.96 4.98
N LEU A 465 -7.89 25.18 5.51
CA LEU A 465 -6.98 25.64 6.57
C LEU A 465 -6.06 26.78 6.09
N ALA A 466 -5.54 26.69 4.88
CA ALA A 466 -4.74 27.75 4.27
C ALA A 466 -5.58 29.01 3.99
N ALA A 467 -6.81 28.87 3.51
CA ALA A 467 -7.72 30.00 3.26
C ALA A 467 -8.17 30.68 4.56
N GLY A 468 -8.40 29.89 5.60
CA GLY A 468 -8.82 30.33 6.93
C GLY A 468 -7.70 30.95 7.78
N ALA A 469 -6.45 30.86 7.34
CA ALA A 469 -5.30 31.45 8.03
C ALA A 469 -5.32 33.01 8.07
N VAL A 470 -6.23 33.62 7.31
CA VAL A 470 -6.43 35.08 7.27
C VAL A 470 -7.20 35.54 8.50
N SER A 471 -6.77 36.67 9.09
CA SER A 471 -7.28 37.25 10.34
C SER A 471 -8.81 37.30 10.43
N PRO A 472 -9.38 37.18 11.66
CA PRO A 472 -10.82 37.20 11.88
C PRO A 472 -11.51 38.39 11.20
N ARG A 473 -12.67 38.16 10.60
CA ARG A 473 -13.46 39.23 9.95
C ARG A 473 -14.04 40.23 10.93
N ALA A 474 -14.29 39.80 12.16
CA ALA A 474 -14.85 40.61 13.22
C ALA A 474 -14.04 40.42 14.53
N PRO A 475 -13.85 41.47 15.32
CA PRO A 475 -13.12 41.39 16.60
C PRO A 475 -13.78 40.47 17.65
N THR A 476 -15.04 40.05 17.43
CA THR A 476 -15.82 39.20 18.33
C THR A 476 -15.79 37.71 17.97
N GLU A 477 -15.32 37.34 16.77
CA GLU A 477 -15.16 35.93 16.38
C GLU A 477 -13.80 35.40 16.86
N THR A 478 -13.83 34.46 17.79
CA THR A 478 -12.61 33.81 18.31
C THR A 478 -12.05 32.73 17.36
N ILE A 479 -12.87 32.17 16.46
CA ILE A 479 -12.47 31.09 15.54
C ILE A 479 -13.00 31.38 14.14
N ASN A 480 -12.10 31.37 13.14
CA ASN A 480 -12.48 31.50 11.73
C ASN A 480 -13.24 30.24 11.27
N PRO A 481 -14.45 30.35 10.71
CA PRO A 481 -15.27 29.19 10.32
C PRO A 481 -14.60 28.29 9.29
N LEU A 482 -13.74 28.84 8.41
CA LEU A 482 -12.98 28.03 7.44
C LEU A 482 -11.93 27.16 8.13
N VAL A 483 -11.28 27.68 9.17
CA VAL A 483 -10.34 26.89 9.99
C VAL A 483 -11.09 25.79 10.72
N ALA A 484 -12.22 26.11 11.35
CA ALA A 484 -13.03 25.12 12.04
C ALA A 484 -13.50 23.98 11.11
N ALA A 485 -14.04 24.33 9.93
CA ALA A 485 -14.48 23.36 8.93
C ALA A 485 -13.31 22.52 8.39
N GLY A 486 -12.17 23.15 8.08
CA GLY A 486 -10.97 22.47 7.61
C GLY A 486 -10.38 21.52 8.66
N THR A 487 -10.31 21.93 9.93
CA THR A 487 -9.85 21.09 11.03
C THR A 487 -10.80 19.93 11.30
N LEU A 488 -12.11 20.16 11.29
CA LEU A 488 -13.09 19.09 11.45
C LEU A 488 -12.97 18.05 10.34
N LEU A 489 -12.93 18.50 9.08
CA LEU A 489 -12.77 17.61 7.93
C LEU A 489 -11.45 16.83 8.02
N TRP A 490 -10.36 17.50 8.38
CA TRP A 490 -9.05 16.87 8.57
C TRP A 490 -9.10 15.75 9.61
N VAL A 491 -9.63 16.03 10.80
CA VAL A 491 -9.74 15.04 11.88
C VAL A 491 -10.61 13.86 11.47
N VAL A 492 -11.76 14.11 10.82
CA VAL A 492 -12.63 13.05 10.31
C VAL A 492 -11.89 12.17 9.30
N LEU A 493 -11.13 12.78 8.37
CA LEU A 493 -10.37 12.05 7.35
C LEU A 493 -9.18 11.27 7.92
N LEU A 494 -8.59 11.70 9.05
CA LEU A 494 -7.57 10.91 9.74
C LEU A 494 -8.18 9.73 10.51
N LEU A 495 -9.37 9.91 11.09
CA LEU A 495 -10.03 8.87 11.90
C LEU A 495 -10.78 7.83 11.05
N ALA A 496 -11.38 8.23 9.93
CA ALA A 496 -12.20 7.34 9.10
C ALA A 496 -11.48 6.06 8.64
N PRO A 497 -10.20 6.11 8.19
CA PRO A 497 -9.45 4.90 7.87
C PRO A 497 -9.14 4.00 9.07
N LEU A 498 -9.11 4.55 10.29
CA LEU A 498 -8.78 3.80 11.51
C LEU A 498 -9.98 3.02 12.03
N VAL A 499 -11.20 3.48 11.74
CA VAL A 499 -12.46 2.82 12.14
C VAL A 499 -13.08 1.96 11.03
N GLY A 500 -12.36 1.78 9.92
CA GLY A 500 -12.79 0.90 8.82
C GLY A 500 -13.83 1.50 7.87
N TRP A 501 -14.01 2.82 7.85
CA TRP A 501 -14.93 3.48 6.92
C TRP A 501 -14.33 3.70 5.52
N LEU A 502 -13.04 3.38 5.34
CA LEU A 502 -12.25 3.60 4.12
C LEU A 502 -11.17 2.53 3.91
#